data_AF-A0AAN7PA91-F1
#
_entry.id   AF-A0AAN7PA91-F1
#
_cell.length_a   1.000
_cell.length_b   1.000
_cell.length_c   1.000
_cell.angle_alpha   90.00
_cell.angle_beta   90.00
_cell.angle_gamma   90.00
#
_symmetry.space_group_name_H-M   'P 1'
#
loop_
_entity.id
_entity.type
_entity.pdbx_description
1 polymer ?
#
loop_
_entity_poly.entity_id
_entity_poly.type
_entity_poly.pdbx_seq_one_letter_code
_entity_poly.pdbx_strand_id
1 'polypeptide(L)'
;MTYRFESNVQFPYDSFVKKDTDYISPSIEFVQSKTKLMAWFVSNCHTSSKREVIINKLKRYFPVDVYGRCGSLQCARNEKSSPVEECYDMLEKNYKFYFSGENSLCKDYVTEKLYGVLRKNIVPVVYGGANYTKSAPPNSVINVEDFKNTYELVTYLKFLDANPTEYLKYFEWKKKYTIIDNQAACQLCQKLNEPLVTTVIKDLHEWMWGPKNEFYDYYIGFGSEPFSECEYKNCFITKNRSFLSVDKFDAIIFHGNEFDEKEHKVPSARNPNQIYIFVNGESPVMTFKALQSFNSFYNWTMTYRSDSEIQFPYEAVVKKDTEYVLPSKDFVQNKPKFMAWFVSRCEALSRREVLIKNLKKYIPIDIYGKCGTLQCSQKPNLWPAEECLDILDKQYKFYFAAENSNCKEYISERMYVVLRKNVIPVVYGGANYTKIAPPNSVINVANFKNVTELVNYLKFLDANPTEYLKYFEWKKHYVIIDNQAACQLCQKLNEPLVSKIVKDLHRWSWGPNRENCQSGFPDIINSLL
;
A
#
# COMPACT_ATOMS: atom_id res chain seq x y z
N MET A 1 10.43 -12.53 -25.44
CA MET A 1 10.80 -13.57 -24.46
C MET A 1 10.50 -13.04 -23.06
N THR A 2 9.48 -13.55 -22.37
CA THR A 2 9.07 -13.07 -21.03
C THR A 2 8.50 -14.22 -20.21
N TYR A 3 8.24 -14.03 -18.91
CA TYR A 3 7.68 -15.06 -18.02
C TYR A 3 6.21 -15.42 -18.32
N ARG A 4 5.50 -14.63 -19.12
CA ARG A 4 4.07 -14.85 -19.43
C ARG A 4 3.88 -16.13 -20.23
N PHE A 5 2.86 -16.92 -19.90
CA PHE A 5 2.58 -18.18 -20.61
C PHE A 5 2.20 -17.97 -22.07
N GLU A 6 1.66 -16.80 -22.41
CA GLU A 6 1.28 -16.43 -23.78
C GLU A 6 2.46 -15.87 -24.61
N SER A 7 3.68 -15.84 -24.05
CA SER A 7 4.87 -15.39 -24.78
C SER A 7 5.23 -16.37 -25.90
N ASN A 8 5.66 -15.84 -27.06
CA ASN A 8 6.19 -16.70 -28.15
C ASN A 8 7.42 -17.53 -27.72
N VAL A 9 8.20 -17.00 -26.78
CA VAL A 9 9.29 -17.70 -26.09
C VAL A 9 9.12 -17.41 -24.61
N GLN A 10 8.85 -18.45 -23.82
CA GLN A 10 8.64 -18.33 -22.39
C GLN A 10 9.99 -18.22 -21.65
N PHE A 11 10.03 -17.41 -20.60
CA PHE A 11 11.20 -17.19 -19.76
C PHE A 11 10.80 -17.20 -18.28
N PRO A 12 10.26 -18.31 -17.76
CA PRO A 12 10.02 -18.45 -16.32
C PRO A 12 11.36 -18.54 -15.58
N TYR A 13 11.39 -18.36 -14.26
CA TYR A 13 12.64 -18.54 -13.51
C TYR A 13 13.16 -19.99 -13.59
N ASP A 14 12.26 -20.96 -13.40
CA ASP A 14 12.52 -22.40 -13.56
C ASP A 14 11.26 -23.09 -14.13
N SER A 15 11.29 -24.41 -14.35
CA SER A 15 10.15 -25.18 -14.85
C SER A 15 10.04 -26.56 -14.23
N PHE A 16 8.81 -27.09 -14.18
CA PHE A 16 8.55 -28.46 -13.74
C PHE A 16 8.46 -29.40 -14.93
N VAL A 17 9.23 -30.49 -14.90
CA VAL A 17 9.13 -31.59 -15.87
C VAL A 17 8.55 -32.80 -15.18
N LYS A 18 7.50 -33.37 -15.77
CA LYS A 18 6.92 -34.62 -15.29
C LYS A 18 7.85 -35.79 -15.65
N LYS A 19 8.42 -36.42 -14.63
CA LYS A 19 9.36 -37.54 -14.74
C LYS A 19 9.37 -38.31 -13.42
N ASP A 20 9.37 -39.64 -13.48
CA ASP A 20 9.55 -40.46 -12.29
C ASP A 20 10.95 -40.22 -11.70
N THR A 21 11.02 -40.06 -10.38
CA THR A 21 12.26 -39.78 -9.65
C THR A 21 12.54 -40.87 -8.62
N ASP A 22 13.79 -40.95 -8.20
CA ASP A 22 14.25 -41.72 -7.04
C ASP A 22 14.03 -40.97 -5.71
N TYR A 23 13.13 -39.96 -5.70
CA TYR A 23 12.87 -39.15 -4.52
C TYR A 23 12.29 -39.99 -3.37
N ILE A 24 12.96 -39.90 -2.22
CA ILE A 24 12.53 -40.51 -0.96
C ILE A 24 11.93 -39.40 -0.09
N SER A 25 10.65 -39.53 0.26
CA SER A 25 9.98 -38.60 1.19
C SER A 25 10.70 -38.58 2.55
N PRO A 26 10.83 -37.41 3.21
CA PRO A 26 11.44 -37.33 4.52
C PRO A 26 10.64 -38.11 5.57
N SER A 27 11.31 -38.58 6.63
CA SER A 27 10.66 -39.30 7.71
C SER A 27 9.82 -38.38 8.59
N ILE A 28 8.89 -38.96 9.35
CA ILE A 28 8.08 -38.23 10.33
C ILE A 28 8.99 -37.60 11.40
N GLU A 29 10.02 -38.33 11.84
CA GLU A 29 10.99 -37.86 12.82
C GLU A 29 11.77 -36.65 12.30
N PHE A 30 12.16 -36.63 11.02
CA PHE A 30 12.79 -35.47 10.41
C PHE A 30 11.87 -34.24 10.45
N VAL A 31 10.59 -34.40 10.08
CA VAL A 31 9.62 -33.30 10.12
C VAL A 31 9.40 -32.80 11.55
N GLN A 32 9.31 -33.71 12.52
CA GLN A 32 9.17 -33.38 13.93
C GLN A 32 10.42 -32.74 14.54
N SER A 33 11.62 -33.01 13.98
CA SER A 33 12.87 -32.40 14.45
C SER A 33 13.00 -30.91 14.12
N LYS A 34 12.21 -30.39 13.16
CA LYS A 34 12.18 -28.96 12.80
C LYS A 34 11.56 -28.14 13.93
N THR A 35 12.37 -27.32 14.58
CA THR A 35 11.97 -26.54 15.77
C THR A 35 11.32 -25.19 15.46
N LYS A 36 11.40 -24.72 14.21
CA LYS A 36 10.86 -23.42 13.79
C LYS A 36 9.74 -23.59 12.76
N LEU A 37 8.79 -22.65 12.79
CA LEU A 37 7.59 -22.75 11.97
C LEU A 37 7.77 -22.11 10.59
N MET A 38 7.93 -20.79 10.51
CA MET A 38 8.04 -20.09 9.23
C MET A 38 9.25 -19.17 9.16
N ALA A 39 9.91 -19.17 8.00
CA ALA A 39 10.92 -18.19 7.65
C ALA A 39 10.47 -17.32 6.46
N TRP A 40 11.00 -16.11 6.40
CA TRP A 40 10.86 -15.23 5.24
C TRP A 40 12.17 -14.50 4.95
N PHE A 41 12.75 -14.72 3.77
CA PHE A 41 13.92 -13.97 3.32
C PHE A 41 13.48 -12.76 2.49
N VAL A 42 13.89 -11.57 2.93
CA VAL A 42 13.36 -10.32 2.40
C VAL A 42 14.40 -9.20 2.45
N SER A 43 14.50 -8.48 1.34
CA SER A 43 15.33 -7.27 1.22
C SER A 43 14.56 -6.07 0.67
N ASN A 44 13.37 -6.30 0.13
CA ASN A 44 12.45 -5.26 -0.31
C ASN A 44 11.25 -5.23 0.65
N CYS A 45 11.23 -4.23 1.51
CA CYS A 45 10.33 -4.13 2.66
C CYS A 45 9.00 -3.46 2.33
N HIS A 46 8.91 -2.86 1.16
CA HIS A 46 7.74 -2.12 0.68
C HIS A 46 7.47 -2.54 -0.75
N THR A 47 6.43 -3.32 -0.95
CA THR A 47 6.13 -3.88 -2.27
C THR A 47 4.76 -3.43 -2.76
N SER A 48 4.56 -3.42 -4.07
CA SER A 48 3.24 -3.12 -4.64
C SER A 48 2.23 -4.19 -4.25
N SER A 49 2.68 -5.43 -4.02
CA SER A 49 1.85 -6.52 -3.52
C SER A 49 1.41 -6.39 -2.06
N LYS A 50 2.03 -5.50 -1.27
CA LYS A 50 1.79 -5.39 0.19
C LYS A 50 2.03 -6.69 0.97
N ARG A 51 2.94 -7.55 0.48
CA ARG A 51 3.25 -8.83 1.14
C ARG A 51 3.75 -8.67 2.58
N GLU A 52 4.37 -7.53 2.88
CA GLU A 52 4.81 -7.15 4.22
C GLU A 52 3.63 -7.02 5.21
N VAL A 53 2.46 -6.58 4.74
CA VAL A 53 1.25 -6.46 5.56
C VAL A 53 0.75 -7.84 5.98
N ILE A 54 0.74 -8.80 5.06
CA ILE A 54 0.36 -10.19 5.35
C ILE A 54 1.27 -10.79 6.41
N ILE A 55 2.58 -10.60 6.28
CA ILE A 55 3.54 -11.10 7.28
C ILE A 55 3.34 -10.44 8.65
N ASN A 56 3.10 -9.12 8.69
CA ASN A 56 2.83 -8.42 9.95
C ASN A 56 1.55 -8.90 10.63
N LYS A 57 0.52 -9.29 9.87
CA LYS A 57 -0.70 -9.92 10.39
C LYS A 57 -0.44 -11.35 10.87
N LEU A 58 0.26 -12.17 10.07
CA LEU A 58 0.64 -13.54 10.41
C LEU A 58 1.42 -13.62 11.73
N LYS A 59 2.40 -12.73 11.91
CA LYS A 59 3.25 -12.66 13.11
C LYS A 59 2.48 -12.52 14.42
N ARG A 60 1.25 -12.00 14.40
CA ARG A 60 0.39 -11.87 15.60
C ARG A 60 -0.08 -13.22 16.12
N TYR A 61 -0.18 -14.23 15.26
CA TYR A 61 -0.81 -15.52 15.57
C TYR A 61 0.06 -16.74 15.22
N PHE A 62 1.16 -16.53 14.49
CA PHE A 62 2.06 -17.57 14.00
C PHE A 62 3.52 -17.06 14.00
N PRO A 63 4.48 -17.80 14.60
CA PRO A 63 5.89 -17.42 14.59
C PRO A 63 6.47 -17.33 13.16
N VAL A 64 7.00 -16.16 12.81
CA VAL A 64 7.67 -15.90 11.53
C VAL A 64 9.01 -15.22 11.75
N ASP A 65 10.09 -15.94 11.43
CA ASP A 65 11.45 -15.43 11.45
C ASP A 65 11.76 -14.71 10.13
N VAL A 66 12.18 -13.45 10.23
CA VAL A 66 12.41 -12.59 9.07
C VAL A 66 13.90 -12.30 8.91
N TYR A 67 14.45 -12.72 7.77
CA TYR A 67 15.86 -12.56 7.44
C TYR A 67 16.07 -11.51 6.36
N GLY A 68 17.21 -10.82 6.42
CA GLY A 68 17.63 -9.81 5.47
C GLY A 68 17.27 -8.39 5.93
N ARG A 69 17.30 -7.42 5.01
CA ARG A 69 17.19 -5.99 5.34
C ARG A 69 15.88 -5.57 6.03
N CYS A 70 14.83 -6.40 5.93
CA CYS A 70 13.52 -6.09 6.53
C CYS A 70 13.25 -6.88 7.82
N GLY A 71 14.27 -7.54 8.37
CA GLY A 71 14.17 -8.30 9.60
C GLY A 71 15.44 -8.18 10.44
N SER A 72 15.41 -8.79 11.62
CA SER A 72 16.53 -8.79 12.56
C SER A 72 17.54 -9.92 12.31
N LEU A 73 17.17 -10.92 11.51
CA LEU A 73 18.02 -12.08 11.25
C LEU A 73 18.81 -11.89 9.95
N GLN A 74 19.99 -12.50 9.88
CA GLN A 74 20.82 -12.49 8.68
C GLN A 74 21.19 -13.91 8.28
N CYS A 75 21.34 -14.11 6.97
CA CYS A 75 21.93 -15.31 6.40
C CYS A 75 22.95 -14.88 5.35
N ALA A 76 24.06 -15.62 5.23
CA ALA A 76 25.15 -15.28 4.33
C ALA A 76 24.64 -15.12 2.88
N ARG A 77 25.10 -14.06 2.21
CA ARG A 77 24.77 -13.77 0.81
C ARG A 77 26.04 -13.80 -0.03
N ASN A 78 25.92 -14.23 -1.27
CA ASN A 78 26.93 -13.95 -2.29
C ASN A 78 26.69 -12.56 -2.92
N GLU A 79 27.70 -12.03 -3.62
CA GLU A 79 27.69 -10.69 -4.24
C GLU A 79 26.50 -10.44 -5.19
N LYS A 80 25.79 -11.49 -5.62
CA LYS A 80 24.64 -11.45 -6.55
C LYS A 80 23.26 -11.53 -5.88
N SER A 81 23.16 -11.28 -4.57
CA SER A 81 21.88 -11.05 -3.85
C SER A 81 20.92 -12.25 -3.71
N SER A 82 21.32 -13.47 -4.07
CA SER A 82 20.57 -14.69 -3.74
C SER A 82 21.03 -15.26 -2.40
N PRO A 83 20.15 -15.87 -1.58
CA PRO A 83 20.61 -16.74 -0.50
C PRO A 83 21.55 -17.80 -1.07
N VAL A 84 22.70 -18.00 -0.42
CA VAL A 84 23.61 -19.10 -0.77
C VAL A 84 22.92 -20.42 -0.42
N GLU A 85 23.28 -21.53 -1.08
CA GLU A 85 22.71 -22.88 -0.86
C GLU A 85 22.62 -23.23 0.64
N GLU A 86 23.63 -22.87 1.42
CA GLU A 86 23.70 -23.02 2.87
C GLU A 86 22.50 -22.41 3.62
N CYS A 87 21.94 -21.30 3.12
CA CYS A 87 20.75 -20.70 3.70
C CYS A 87 19.52 -21.57 3.47
N TYR A 88 19.39 -22.20 2.30
CA TYR A 88 18.30 -23.12 2.02
C TYR A 88 18.45 -24.43 2.82
N ASP A 89 19.68 -24.91 3.02
CA ASP A 89 19.95 -26.06 3.89
C ASP A 89 19.59 -25.76 5.36
N MET A 90 19.93 -24.56 5.84
CA MET A 90 19.51 -24.08 7.15
C MET A 90 17.98 -24.03 7.27
N LEU A 91 17.30 -23.55 6.23
CA LEU A 91 15.84 -23.55 6.19
C LEU A 91 15.28 -24.98 6.24
N GLU A 92 15.84 -25.90 5.44
CA GLU A 92 15.40 -27.29 5.38
C GLU A 92 15.60 -28.01 6.71
N LYS A 93 16.69 -27.72 7.41
CA LYS A 93 16.95 -28.33 8.71
C LYS A 93 15.99 -27.83 9.80
N ASN A 94 15.63 -26.54 9.78
CA ASN A 94 15.02 -25.90 10.95
C ASN A 94 13.55 -25.51 10.77
N TYR A 95 13.08 -25.25 9.54
CA TYR A 95 11.76 -24.66 9.28
C TYR A 95 10.83 -25.61 8.53
N LYS A 96 9.53 -25.55 8.87
CA LYS A 96 8.45 -26.26 8.16
C LYS A 96 7.93 -25.46 6.96
N PHE A 97 7.73 -24.17 7.15
CA PHE A 97 7.14 -23.29 6.15
C PHE A 97 8.11 -22.20 5.72
N TYR A 98 7.95 -21.74 4.48
CA TYR A 98 8.63 -20.56 3.99
C TYR A 98 7.66 -19.65 3.26
N PHE A 99 7.69 -18.36 3.55
CA PHE A 99 6.84 -17.40 2.86
C PHE A 99 7.44 -16.95 1.52
N SER A 100 6.87 -17.45 0.43
CA SER A 100 7.26 -17.19 -0.97
C SER A 100 6.41 -16.08 -1.59
N GLY A 101 6.34 -14.92 -0.93
CA GLY A 101 5.56 -13.76 -1.41
C GLY A 101 6.29 -12.94 -2.48
N GLU A 102 5.61 -12.66 -3.59
CA GLU A 102 6.14 -11.87 -4.71
C GLU A 102 6.09 -10.36 -4.47
N ASN A 103 6.98 -9.62 -5.12
CA ASN A 103 7.03 -8.16 -5.00
C ASN A 103 5.82 -7.47 -5.66
N SER A 104 5.20 -8.12 -6.65
CA SER A 104 4.06 -7.60 -7.40
C SER A 104 3.06 -8.72 -7.68
N LEU A 105 1.77 -8.41 -7.70
CA LEU A 105 0.71 -9.36 -8.01
C LEU A 105 0.42 -9.39 -9.52
N CYS A 106 1.36 -9.92 -10.31
CA CYS A 106 1.25 -9.97 -11.77
C CYS A 106 0.80 -11.35 -12.26
N LYS A 107 -0.04 -11.38 -13.31
CA LYS A 107 -0.46 -12.60 -14.00
C LYS A 107 0.76 -13.42 -14.45
N ASP A 108 0.78 -14.71 -14.16
CA ASP A 108 1.85 -15.68 -14.48
C ASP A 108 3.23 -15.40 -13.83
N TYR A 109 3.38 -14.39 -12.97
CA TYR A 109 4.67 -14.02 -12.41
C TYR A 109 5.04 -14.89 -11.19
N VAL A 110 6.00 -15.80 -11.39
CA VAL A 110 6.56 -16.69 -10.36
C VAL A 110 8.08 -16.68 -10.45
N THR A 111 8.75 -16.45 -9.32
CA THR A 111 10.19 -16.21 -9.27
C THR A 111 10.97 -17.25 -8.47
N GLU A 112 12.28 -17.01 -8.31
CA GLU A 112 13.19 -17.82 -7.49
C GLU A 112 12.67 -18.06 -6.06
N LYS A 113 11.83 -17.17 -5.54
CA LYS A 113 11.25 -17.26 -4.20
C LYS A 113 10.42 -18.52 -4.00
N LEU A 114 9.80 -19.04 -5.06
CA LEU A 114 9.08 -20.30 -5.02
C LEU A 114 10.04 -21.46 -5.32
N TYR A 115 10.74 -21.39 -6.45
CA TYR A 115 11.51 -22.52 -6.96
C TYR A 115 12.73 -22.89 -6.09
N GLY A 116 13.36 -21.92 -5.42
CA GLY A 116 14.48 -22.19 -4.51
C GLY A 116 14.05 -23.07 -3.33
N VAL A 117 12.85 -22.83 -2.79
CA VAL A 117 12.31 -23.55 -1.63
C VAL A 117 11.81 -24.93 -2.04
N LEU A 118 11.15 -25.06 -3.20
CA LEU A 118 10.61 -26.34 -3.67
C LEU A 118 11.69 -27.39 -3.97
N ARG A 119 12.94 -26.97 -4.22
CA ARG A 119 14.09 -27.89 -4.27
C ARG A 119 14.38 -28.56 -2.92
N LYS A 120 13.95 -27.96 -1.80
CA LYS A 120 14.11 -28.46 -0.43
C LYS A 120 12.82 -29.08 0.13
N ASN A 121 12.88 -29.78 1.24
CA ASN A 121 11.71 -30.35 1.93
C ASN A 121 11.07 -29.35 2.90
N ILE A 122 10.57 -28.26 2.33
CA ILE A 122 9.91 -27.14 3.01
C ILE A 122 8.65 -26.81 2.22
N VAL A 123 7.54 -26.54 2.91
CA VAL A 123 6.27 -26.19 2.26
C VAL A 123 6.22 -24.68 2.02
N PRO A 124 6.17 -24.20 0.76
CA PRO A 124 6.05 -22.78 0.47
C PRO A 124 4.62 -22.29 0.68
N VAL A 125 4.50 -21.17 1.40
CA VAL A 125 3.28 -20.37 1.51
C VAL A 125 3.39 -19.21 0.53
N VAL A 126 2.66 -19.28 -0.59
CA VAL A 126 2.79 -18.37 -1.73
C VAL A 126 1.79 -17.22 -1.64
N TYR A 127 2.22 -16.05 -2.11
CA TYR A 127 1.36 -14.89 -2.28
C TYR A 127 1.82 -14.12 -3.52
N GLY A 128 1.03 -14.17 -4.59
CA GLY A 128 1.37 -13.65 -5.91
C GLY A 128 0.16 -13.68 -6.84
N GLY A 129 0.24 -12.94 -7.96
CA GLY A 129 -0.87 -12.84 -8.93
C GLY A 129 -0.91 -13.97 -9.96
N ALA A 130 -0.12 -15.03 -9.78
CA ALA A 130 -0.03 -16.15 -10.70
C ALA A 130 -1.12 -17.20 -10.41
N ASN A 131 -1.54 -17.92 -11.45
CA ASN A 131 -2.38 -19.10 -11.26
C ASN A 131 -1.49 -20.32 -10.91
N TYR A 132 -1.39 -20.64 -9.62
CA TYR A 132 -0.52 -21.73 -9.15
C TYR A 132 -0.95 -23.12 -9.60
N THR A 133 -2.20 -23.34 -10.05
CA THR A 133 -2.60 -24.63 -10.66
C THR A 133 -1.94 -24.86 -12.02
N LYS A 134 -1.43 -23.79 -12.65
CA LYS A 134 -0.65 -23.84 -13.90
C LYS A 134 0.85 -23.74 -13.64
N SER A 135 1.25 -23.04 -12.58
CA SER A 135 2.65 -22.72 -12.30
C SER A 135 3.35 -23.70 -11.35
N ALA A 136 2.63 -24.58 -10.65
CA ALA A 136 3.22 -25.53 -9.71
C ALA A 136 2.49 -26.89 -9.75
N PRO A 137 3.16 -28.00 -9.38
CA PRO A 137 2.51 -29.30 -9.27
C PRO A 137 1.34 -29.27 -8.27
N PRO A 138 0.31 -30.12 -8.46
CA PRO A 138 -0.79 -30.22 -7.51
C PRO A 138 -0.29 -30.51 -6.10
N ASN A 139 -0.91 -29.88 -5.10
CA ASN A 139 -0.56 -30.07 -3.68
C ASN A 139 0.93 -29.81 -3.34
N SER A 140 1.57 -28.85 -4.01
CA SER A 140 2.98 -28.48 -3.75
C SER A 140 3.15 -27.14 -3.02
N VAL A 141 2.10 -26.31 -2.96
CA VAL A 141 2.12 -24.97 -2.39
C VAL A 141 0.87 -24.72 -1.56
N ILE A 142 0.96 -23.79 -0.60
CA ILE A 142 -0.19 -23.24 0.12
C ILE A 142 -0.38 -21.81 -0.38
N ASN A 143 -1.46 -21.54 -1.11
CA ASN A 143 -1.73 -20.19 -1.61
C ASN A 143 -2.52 -19.38 -0.57
N VAL A 144 -2.01 -18.21 -0.21
CA VAL A 144 -2.68 -17.32 0.76
C VAL A 144 -4.09 -16.93 0.30
N GLU A 145 -4.31 -16.78 -1.02
CA GLU A 145 -5.61 -16.40 -1.57
C GLU A 145 -6.67 -17.50 -1.49
N ASP A 146 -6.30 -18.75 -1.15
CA ASP A 146 -7.26 -19.85 -0.99
C ASP A 146 -8.00 -19.78 0.36
N PHE A 147 -7.59 -18.89 1.26
CA PHE A 147 -8.16 -18.71 2.61
C PHE A 147 -8.95 -17.41 2.70
N LYS A 148 -10.06 -17.41 3.44
CA LYS A 148 -10.92 -16.21 3.58
C LYS A 148 -10.23 -15.07 4.33
N ASN A 149 -9.29 -15.40 5.21
CA ASN A 149 -8.56 -14.46 6.05
C ASN A 149 -7.29 -15.11 6.63
N THR A 150 -6.43 -14.30 7.25
CA THR A 150 -5.18 -14.75 7.86
C THR A 150 -5.39 -15.77 9.00
N TYR A 151 -6.50 -15.70 9.73
CA TYR A 151 -6.77 -16.64 10.82
C TYR A 151 -7.02 -18.06 10.31
N GLU A 152 -7.78 -18.23 9.23
CA GLU A 152 -7.98 -19.54 8.59
C GLU A 152 -6.65 -20.12 8.06
N LEU A 153 -5.82 -19.30 7.42
CA LEU A 153 -4.48 -19.70 7.00
C LEU A 153 -3.64 -20.18 8.19
N VAL A 154 -3.58 -19.40 9.29
CA VAL A 154 -2.82 -19.78 10.50
C VAL A 154 -3.36 -21.07 11.11
N THR A 155 -4.67 -21.25 11.14
CA THR A 155 -5.31 -22.47 11.64
C THR A 155 -4.87 -23.68 10.83
N TYR A 156 -4.84 -23.54 9.50
CA TYR A 156 -4.38 -24.60 8.61
C TYR A 156 -2.88 -24.90 8.77
N LEU A 157 -2.03 -23.87 8.90
CA LEU A 157 -0.60 -24.07 9.14
C LEU A 157 -0.32 -24.76 10.48
N LYS A 158 -1.08 -24.45 11.54
CA LYS A 158 -1.01 -25.14 12.84
C LYS A 158 -1.50 -26.58 12.75
N PHE A 159 -2.55 -26.84 11.96
CA PHE A 159 -2.99 -28.20 11.68
C PHE A 159 -1.88 -29.04 11.03
N LEU A 160 -1.21 -28.50 10.01
CA LEU A 160 -0.09 -29.19 9.35
C LEU A 160 1.11 -29.37 10.29
N ASP A 161 1.40 -28.38 11.15
CA ASP A 161 2.46 -28.51 12.16
C ASP A 161 2.21 -29.68 13.13
N ALA A 162 0.96 -29.83 13.59
CA ALA A 162 0.53 -30.90 14.50
C ALA A 162 0.36 -32.26 13.81
N ASN A 163 0.26 -32.33 12.48
CA ASN A 163 -0.01 -33.55 11.73
C ASN A 163 1.08 -33.82 10.67
N PRO A 164 2.22 -34.41 11.05
CA PRO A 164 3.34 -34.68 10.13
C PRO A 164 2.95 -35.48 8.89
N THR A 165 2.02 -36.44 9.00
CA THR A 165 1.54 -37.22 7.85
C THR A 165 0.83 -36.35 6.81
N GLU A 166 0.05 -35.36 7.24
CA GLU A 166 -0.60 -34.40 6.33
C GLU A 166 0.41 -33.43 5.72
N TYR A 167 1.37 -32.96 6.52
CA TYR A 167 2.47 -32.13 6.04
C TYR A 167 3.30 -32.85 4.95
N LEU A 168 3.57 -34.15 5.11
CA LEU A 168 4.35 -34.94 4.14
C LEU A 168 3.68 -35.07 2.77
N LYS A 169 2.35 -34.94 2.68
CA LYS A 169 1.63 -34.97 1.39
C LYS A 169 2.08 -33.86 0.44
N TYR A 170 2.64 -32.77 0.96
CA TYR A 170 3.15 -31.65 0.17
C TYR A 170 4.44 -31.96 -0.62
N PHE A 171 5.04 -33.14 -0.41
CA PHE A 171 6.24 -33.56 -1.14
C PHE A 171 6.00 -34.73 -2.09
N GLU A 172 4.80 -35.31 -2.10
CA GLU A 172 4.47 -36.45 -2.97
C GLU A 172 4.63 -36.13 -4.46
N TRP A 173 4.44 -34.86 -4.83
CA TRP A 173 4.68 -34.41 -6.21
C TRP A 173 6.12 -34.67 -6.67
N LYS A 174 7.12 -34.65 -5.78
CA LYS A 174 8.53 -34.84 -6.13
C LYS A 174 8.83 -36.22 -6.71
N LYS A 175 8.00 -37.24 -6.44
CA LYS A 175 8.09 -38.58 -7.05
C LYS A 175 7.81 -38.56 -8.56
N LYS A 176 7.08 -37.56 -9.05
CA LYS A 176 6.60 -37.47 -10.45
C LYS A 176 7.05 -36.22 -11.18
N TYR A 177 7.73 -35.29 -10.51
CA TYR A 177 8.22 -34.07 -11.15
C TYR A 177 9.60 -33.71 -10.63
N THR A 178 10.40 -33.12 -11.51
CA THR A 178 11.67 -32.47 -11.17
C THR A 178 11.66 -31.02 -11.61
N ILE A 179 12.43 -30.18 -10.91
CA ILE A 179 12.64 -28.77 -11.27
C ILE A 179 13.87 -28.72 -12.18
N ILE A 180 13.72 -28.12 -13.36
CA ILE A 180 14.83 -27.83 -14.25
C ILE A 180 15.03 -26.32 -14.36
N ASP A 181 16.29 -25.94 -14.52
CA ASP A 181 16.65 -24.55 -14.77
C ASP A 181 16.10 -24.09 -16.13
N ASN A 182 15.84 -22.79 -16.25
CA ASN A 182 15.32 -22.19 -17.46
C ASN A 182 16.22 -22.46 -18.69
N GLN A 183 15.62 -23.02 -19.75
CA GLN A 183 16.27 -23.32 -21.03
C GLN A 183 15.85 -22.38 -22.17
N ALA A 184 15.58 -21.11 -21.88
CA ALA A 184 14.97 -20.22 -22.86
C ALA A 184 15.87 -19.92 -24.06
N ALA A 185 17.19 -20.04 -23.92
CA ALA A 185 18.09 -20.01 -25.07
C ALA A 185 17.79 -21.18 -26.04
N CYS A 186 17.54 -22.38 -25.52
CA CYS A 186 17.12 -23.54 -26.31
C CYS A 186 15.73 -23.33 -26.91
N GLN A 187 14.77 -22.79 -26.13
CA GLN A 187 13.42 -22.49 -26.63
C GLN A 187 13.43 -21.43 -27.74
N LEU A 188 14.26 -20.39 -27.59
CA LEU A 188 14.46 -19.37 -28.62
C LEU A 188 15.09 -20.00 -29.87
N CYS A 189 16.11 -20.82 -29.71
CA CYS A 189 16.74 -21.54 -30.81
C CYS A 189 15.71 -22.41 -31.56
N GLN A 190 14.92 -23.20 -30.84
CA GLN A 190 13.84 -24.00 -31.42
C GLN A 190 12.85 -23.10 -32.18
N LYS A 191 12.41 -21.99 -31.58
CA LYS A 191 11.44 -21.08 -32.19
C LYS A 191 11.96 -20.43 -33.47
N LEU A 192 13.25 -20.12 -33.54
CA LEU A 192 13.91 -19.56 -34.72
C LEU A 192 14.08 -20.58 -35.85
N ASN A 193 14.01 -21.88 -35.55
CA ASN A 193 14.07 -22.95 -36.54
C ASN A 193 12.66 -23.42 -37.00
N GLU A 194 11.59 -22.90 -36.41
CA GLU A 194 10.22 -23.07 -36.92
C GLU A 194 9.93 -22.08 -38.06
N PRO A 195 8.99 -22.37 -38.98
CA PRO A 195 8.53 -21.39 -39.95
C PRO A 195 8.09 -20.09 -39.27
N LEU A 196 8.73 -18.98 -39.63
CA LEU A 196 8.49 -17.69 -38.99
C LEU A 196 7.10 -17.16 -39.35
N VAL A 197 6.18 -17.20 -38.39
CA VAL A 197 4.92 -16.46 -38.43
C VAL A 197 5.16 -15.10 -37.78
N THR A 198 5.03 -14.02 -38.54
CA THR A 198 5.17 -12.66 -38.01
C THR A 198 3.90 -12.26 -37.24
N THR A 199 4.01 -12.19 -35.92
CA THR A 199 2.96 -11.64 -35.06
C THR A 199 3.37 -10.28 -34.51
N VAL A 200 2.52 -9.27 -34.66
CA VAL A 200 2.75 -7.92 -34.10
C VAL A 200 1.92 -7.77 -32.84
N ILE A 201 2.57 -7.57 -31.70
CA ILE A 201 1.91 -7.17 -30.45
C ILE A 201 1.57 -5.69 -30.58
N LYS A 202 0.29 -5.38 -30.78
CA LYS A 202 -0.19 -4.00 -31.03
C LYS A 202 -0.04 -3.09 -29.81
N ASP A 203 -0.29 -3.64 -28.61
CA ASP A 203 -0.10 -2.94 -27.35
C ASP A 203 0.69 -3.83 -26.38
N LEU A 204 1.99 -3.57 -26.29
CA LEU A 204 2.87 -4.31 -25.38
C LEU A 204 2.56 -4.01 -23.91
N HIS A 205 2.04 -2.81 -23.61
CA HIS A 205 1.67 -2.44 -22.25
C HIS A 205 0.45 -3.24 -21.81
N GLU A 206 -0.63 -3.22 -22.60
CA GLU A 206 -1.83 -4.02 -22.32
C GLU A 206 -1.51 -5.52 -22.32
N TRP A 207 -0.65 -6.00 -23.22
CA TRP A 207 -0.25 -7.40 -23.22
C TRP A 207 0.51 -7.79 -21.95
N MET A 208 1.46 -6.96 -21.50
CA MET A 208 2.32 -7.25 -20.33
C MET A 208 1.59 -7.06 -19.00
N TRP A 209 0.82 -5.97 -18.88
CA TRP A 209 0.20 -5.53 -17.63
C TRP A 209 -1.29 -5.87 -17.60
N GLY A 210 -1.94 -6.18 -18.72
CA GLY A 210 -3.39 -6.12 -18.80
C GLY A 210 -3.86 -4.68 -18.97
N PRO A 211 -5.18 -4.43 -19.01
CA PRO A 211 -5.75 -3.09 -19.06
C PRO A 211 -5.14 -2.20 -17.97
N LYS A 212 -4.84 -0.94 -18.32
CA LYS A 212 -4.07 0.01 -17.48
C LYS A 212 -4.56 0.18 -16.03
N ASN A 213 -5.79 -0.24 -15.72
CA ASN A 213 -6.49 0.04 -14.47
C ASN A 213 -6.76 -1.21 -13.61
N GLU A 214 -6.17 -2.38 -13.93
CA GLU A 214 -6.45 -3.63 -13.19
C GLU A 214 -5.65 -3.81 -11.88
N PHE A 215 -4.71 -2.94 -11.52
CA PHE A 215 -3.78 -3.20 -10.40
C PHE A 215 -4.01 -2.44 -9.10
N TYR A 216 -4.86 -1.42 -9.08
CA TYR A 216 -5.03 -0.58 -7.90
C TYR A 216 -6.28 -0.99 -7.13
N ASP A 217 -6.11 -1.40 -5.87
CA ASP A 217 -7.19 -1.59 -4.91
C ASP A 217 -7.68 -0.26 -4.30
N TYR A 218 -7.06 0.85 -4.73
CA TYR A 218 -7.30 2.22 -4.31
C TYR A 218 -7.38 2.36 -2.78
N TYR A 219 -6.55 1.63 -2.03
CA TYR A 219 -6.53 1.63 -0.55
C TYR A 219 -7.81 1.08 0.12
N ILE A 220 -8.68 0.41 -0.63
CA ILE A 220 -9.88 -0.28 -0.09
C ILE A 220 -9.57 -1.76 0.17
N GLY A 221 -8.77 -2.39 -0.68
CA GLY A 221 -8.42 -3.81 -0.64
C GLY A 221 -9.40 -4.72 -1.39
N PHE A 222 -9.09 -6.03 -1.44
CA PHE A 222 -9.88 -7.06 -2.13
C PHE A 222 -10.18 -8.26 -1.23
N GLY A 223 -11.18 -9.05 -1.62
CA GLY A 223 -11.68 -10.20 -0.89
C GLY A 223 -12.50 -9.80 0.33
N SER A 224 -12.55 -10.70 1.31
CA SER A 224 -13.14 -10.46 2.64
C SER A 224 -12.15 -9.83 3.64
N GLU A 225 -10.88 -9.72 3.25
CA GLU A 225 -9.78 -9.24 4.11
C GLU A 225 -10.04 -7.85 4.71
N PRO A 226 -10.47 -6.82 3.92
CA PRO A 226 -10.70 -5.48 4.43
C PRO A 226 -11.76 -5.40 5.53
N PHE A 227 -12.59 -6.43 5.65
CA PHE A 227 -13.72 -6.50 6.56
C PHE A 227 -13.46 -7.37 7.80
N SER A 228 -12.29 -8.00 7.88
CA SER A 228 -11.98 -9.01 8.91
C SER A 228 -12.04 -8.49 10.35
N GLU A 229 -11.69 -7.21 10.55
CA GLU A 229 -11.69 -6.52 11.84
C GLU A 229 -12.88 -5.55 12.01
N CYS A 230 -13.80 -5.53 11.05
CA CYS A 230 -15.00 -4.68 11.12
C CYS A 230 -16.12 -5.34 11.93
N GLU A 231 -17.10 -4.55 12.36
CA GLU A 231 -18.34 -5.07 12.96
C GLU A 231 -19.08 -6.01 12.00
N TYR A 232 -19.21 -5.58 10.74
CA TYR A 232 -19.78 -6.37 9.65
C TYR A 232 -18.66 -7.03 8.84
N LYS A 233 -18.69 -8.37 8.75
CA LYS A 233 -17.64 -9.19 8.11
C LYS A 233 -18.13 -9.98 6.88
N ASN A 234 -19.40 -9.79 6.51
CA ASN A 234 -20.08 -10.51 5.43
C ASN A 234 -19.90 -9.87 4.05
N CYS A 235 -19.00 -8.88 3.92
CA CYS A 235 -18.72 -8.23 2.65
C CYS A 235 -17.53 -8.86 1.92
N PHE A 236 -17.53 -8.71 0.60
CA PHE A 236 -16.48 -9.21 -0.29
C PHE A 236 -16.32 -8.23 -1.45
N ILE A 237 -15.09 -7.76 -1.71
CA ILE A 237 -14.78 -6.86 -2.83
C ILE A 237 -13.95 -7.63 -3.86
N THR A 238 -14.28 -7.48 -5.14
CA THR A 238 -13.48 -8.05 -6.22
C THR A 238 -13.39 -7.12 -7.42
N LYS A 239 -12.25 -7.18 -8.10
CA LYS A 239 -12.05 -6.58 -9.42
C LYS A 239 -12.37 -7.56 -10.57
N ASN A 240 -12.56 -8.84 -10.27
CA ASN A 240 -12.85 -9.85 -11.28
C ASN A 240 -14.28 -9.67 -11.81
N ARG A 241 -14.41 -9.05 -12.98
CA ARG A 241 -15.69 -8.79 -13.66
C ARG A 241 -16.45 -10.06 -14.05
N SER A 242 -15.79 -11.21 -14.05
CA SER A 242 -16.39 -12.52 -14.34
C SER A 242 -16.73 -13.32 -13.08
N PHE A 243 -16.52 -12.75 -11.89
CA PHE A 243 -16.79 -13.45 -10.62
C PHE A 243 -18.29 -13.74 -10.45
N LEU A 244 -19.13 -12.76 -10.75
CA LEU A 244 -20.59 -12.87 -10.80
C LEU A 244 -21.12 -11.97 -11.91
N SER A 245 -22.34 -12.21 -12.38
CA SER A 245 -23.06 -11.26 -13.24
C SER A 245 -23.17 -9.91 -12.53
N VAL A 246 -22.94 -8.82 -13.27
CA VAL A 246 -22.81 -7.48 -12.69
C VAL A 246 -24.02 -7.04 -11.86
N ASP A 247 -25.22 -7.48 -12.22
CA ASP A 247 -26.49 -7.22 -11.53
C ASP A 247 -26.64 -7.92 -10.16
N LYS A 248 -25.72 -8.84 -9.84
CA LYS A 248 -25.68 -9.60 -8.58
C LYS A 248 -24.82 -8.95 -7.50
N PHE A 249 -24.06 -7.92 -7.82
CA PHE A 249 -23.32 -7.17 -6.81
C PHE A 249 -24.22 -6.16 -6.10
N ASP A 250 -24.12 -6.06 -4.78
CA ASP A 250 -24.86 -5.06 -4.00
C ASP A 250 -24.40 -3.63 -4.30
N ALA A 251 -23.11 -3.47 -4.65
CA ALA A 251 -22.55 -2.18 -5.03
C ALA A 251 -21.48 -2.29 -6.13
N ILE A 252 -21.34 -1.21 -6.91
CA ILE A 252 -20.29 -1.01 -7.90
C ILE A 252 -19.54 0.27 -7.56
N ILE A 253 -18.21 0.17 -7.43
CA ILE A 253 -17.33 1.28 -7.05
C ILE A 253 -16.64 1.84 -8.30
N PHE A 254 -16.75 3.15 -8.49
CA PHE A 254 -16.16 3.87 -9.61
C PHE A 254 -15.12 4.86 -9.10
N HIS A 255 -13.85 4.61 -9.41
CA HIS A 255 -12.76 5.50 -9.00
C HIS A 255 -12.73 6.76 -9.85
N GLY A 256 -12.80 7.92 -9.21
CA GLY A 256 -12.94 9.21 -9.90
C GLY A 256 -11.88 9.46 -10.96
N ASN A 257 -10.60 9.29 -10.64
CA ASN A 257 -9.53 9.63 -11.59
C ASN A 257 -9.30 8.59 -12.69
N GLU A 258 -9.76 7.36 -12.50
CA GLU A 258 -9.39 6.22 -13.36
C GLU A 258 -10.57 5.68 -14.17
N PHE A 259 -11.80 5.92 -13.72
CA PHE A 259 -12.97 5.50 -14.46
C PHE A 259 -13.20 6.39 -15.68
N ASP A 260 -13.14 5.76 -16.85
CA ASP A 260 -13.47 6.33 -18.16
C ASP A 260 -14.56 5.49 -18.84
N GLU A 261 -15.65 6.12 -19.28
CA GLU A 261 -16.79 5.40 -19.88
C GLU A 261 -16.41 4.57 -21.10
N LYS A 262 -15.55 5.14 -21.95
CA LYS A 262 -15.21 4.56 -23.26
C LYS A 262 -14.34 3.33 -23.07
N GLU A 263 -13.42 3.40 -22.13
CA GLU A 263 -12.51 2.30 -21.81
C GLU A 263 -13.19 1.22 -20.96
N HIS A 264 -13.97 1.60 -19.96
CA HIS A 264 -14.45 0.67 -18.94
C HIS A 264 -15.84 0.11 -19.22
N LYS A 265 -16.65 0.84 -19.99
CA LYS A 265 -18.09 0.64 -20.19
C LYS A 265 -18.87 0.74 -18.87
N VAL A 266 -20.06 1.32 -18.92
CA VAL A 266 -21.03 1.21 -17.82
C VAL A 266 -21.84 -0.08 -17.97
N PRO A 267 -22.28 -0.72 -16.88
CA PRO A 267 -23.20 -1.85 -16.96
C PRO A 267 -24.44 -1.46 -17.76
N SER A 268 -24.82 -2.28 -18.76
CA SER A 268 -25.93 -1.98 -19.67
C SER A 268 -27.31 -2.02 -18.98
N ALA A 269 -27.39 -2.65 -17.82
CA ALA A 269 -28.55 -2.65 -16.95
C ALA A 269 -28.11 -2.40 -15.51
N ARG A 270 -28.87 -1.57 -14.79
CA ARG A 270 -28.67 -1.27 -13.38
C ARG A 270 -29.80 -1.92 -12.59
N ASN A 271 -29.46 -2.80 -11.67
CA ASN A 271 -30.41 -3.35 -10.72
C ASN A 271 -30.89 -2.22 -9.77
N PRO A 272 -32.21 -2.02 -9.56
CA PRO A 272 -32.72 -0.99 -8.65
C PRO A 272 -32.20 -1.10 -7.21
N ASN A 273 -31.78 -2.29 -6.79
CA ASN A 273 -31.21 -2.54 -5.46
C ASN A 273 -29.68 -2.44 -5.43
N GLN A 274 -29.05 -2.08 -6.54
CA GLN A 274 -27.59 -1.96 -6.65
C GLN A 274 -27.14 -0.50 -6.49
N ILE A 275 -26.14 -0.31 -5.64
CA ILE A 275 -25.61 1.00 -5.30
C ILE A 275 -24.39 1.36 -6.16
N TYR A 276 -24.42 2.50 -6.83
CA TYR A 276 -23.25 3.01 -7.57
C TYR A 276 -22.53 4.04 -6.72
N ILE A 277 -21.23 3.82 -6.49
CA ILE A 277 -20.44 4.60 -5.53
C ILE A 277 -19.34 5.34 -6.29
N PHE A 278 -19.32 6.67 -6.17
CA PHE A 278 -18.17 7.48 -6.57
C PHE A 278 -17.12 7.45 -5.46
N VAL A 279 -15.94 6.91 -5.74
CA VAL A 279 -14.81 6.93 -4.79
C VAL A 279 -13.70 7.86 -5.25
N ASN A 280 -13.24 8.73 -4.34
CA ASN A 280 -12.07 9.55 -4.60
C ASN A 280 -11.43 10.09 -3.31
N GLY A 281 -10.12 9.88 -3.14
CA GLY A 281 -9.34 10.46 -2.03
C GLY A 281 -8.75 11.85 -2.36
N GLU A 282 -8.74 12.23 -3.63
CA GLU A 282 -8.09 13.46 -4.12
C GLU A 282 -9.03 14.67 -4.11
N SER A 283 -8.44 15.88 -4.07
CA SER A 283 -9.22 17.12 -4.13
C SER A 283 -9.89 17.33 -5.51
N PRO A 284 -10.96 18.14 -5.61
CA PRO A 284 -11.61 18.46 -6.88
C PRO A 284 -10.69 19.04 -7.95
N VAL A 285 -9.62 19.73 -7.52
CA VAL A 285 -8.57 20.29 -8.37
C VAL A 285 -7.81 19.19 -9.12
N MET A 286 -7.63 18.03 -8.48
CA MET A 286 -6.90 16.88 -9.03
C MET A 286 -7.82 15.89 -9.77
N THR A 287 -9.15 16.04 -9.65
CA THR A 287 -10.16 15.10 -10.18
C THR A 287 -11.13 15.74 -11.18
N PHE A 288 -10.76 16.87 -11.77
CA PHE A 288 -11.66 17.73 -12.56
C PHE A 288 -12.45 17.00 -13.67
N LYS A 289 -11.83 16.07 -14.40
CA LYS A 289 -12.49 15.36 -15.53
C LYS A 289 -13.67 14.50 -15.08
N ALA A 290 -13.52 13.78 -13.97
CA ALA A 290 -14.54 12.87 -13.46
C ALA A 290 -15.79 13.61 -12.98
N LEU A 291 -15.57 14.81 -12.42
CA LEU A 291 -16.63 15.61 -11.81
C LEU A 291 -17.60 16.19 -12.83
N GLN A 292 -17.15 16.41 -14.08
CA GLN A 292 -17.98 16.98 -15.14
C GLN A 292 -18.82 15.95 -15.89
N SER A 293 -18.55 14.66 -15.65
CA SER A 293 -19.24 13.54 -16.29
C SER A 293 -20.10 12.81 -15.24
N PHE A 294 -21.18 12.15 -15.67
CA PHE A 294 -21.99 11.28 -14.80
C PHE A 294 -22.84 11.97 -13.70
N ASN A 295 -23.44 13.11 -14.04
CA ASN A 295 -24.51 13.67 -13.19
C ASN A 295 -25.68 12.69 -13.06
N SER A 296 -26.24 12.59 -11.86
CA SER A 296 -27.35 11.67 -11.53
C SER A 296 -27.07 10.18 -11.78
N PHE A 297 -25.79 9.79 -11.80
CA PHE A 297 -25.37 8.40 -11.99
C PHE A 297 -25.11 7.69 -10.65
N TYR A 298 -24.35 8.32 -9.76
CA TYR A 298 -23.96 7.74 -8.47
C TYR A 298 -25.08 7.85 -7.43
N ASN A 299 -25.21 6.82 -6.59
CA ASN A 299 -26.05 6.88 -5.40
C ASN A 299 -25.30 7.50 -4.22
N TRP A 300 -24.09 7.00 -3.97
CA TRP A 300 -23.29 7.32 -2.79
C TRP A 300 -21.95 7.93 -3.21
N THR A 301 -21.42 8.80 -2.35
CA THR A 301 -20.03 9.25 -2.42
C THR A 301 -19.21 8.61 -1.30
N MET A 302 -17.98 8.22 -1.66
CA MET A 302 -16.96 7.72 -0.74
C MET A 302 -15.71 8.59 -0.89
N THR A 303 -15.58 9.63 -0.06
CA THR A 303 -14.51 10.64 -0.19
C THR A 303 -14.05 11.15 1.17
N TYR A 304 -12.99 11.95 1.20
CA TYR A 304 -12.49 12.59 2.43
C TYR A 304 -13.50 13.54 3.12
N ARG A 305 -14.59 13.94 2.43
CA ARG A 305 -15.57 14.88 2.99
C ARG A 305 -16.46 14.23 4.02
N SER A 306 -16.76 14.96 5.09
CA SER A 306 -17.60 14.51 6.19
C SER A 306 -19.07 14.32 5.81
N ASP A 307 -19.54 14.96 4.74
CA ASP A 307 -20.90 14.85 4.20
C ASP A 307 -21.05 13.78 3.10
N SER A 308 -20.01 12.97 2.86
CA SER A 308 -20.11 11.77 2.04
C SER A 308 -20.85 10.65 2.77
N GLU A 309 -21.49 9.77 2.01
CA GLU A 309 -22.14 8.58 2.56
C GLU A 309 -21.16 7.65 3.29
N ILE A 310 -19.91 7.61 2.82
CA ILE A 310 -18.79 6.89 3.41
C ILE A 310 -17.58 7.84 3.47
N GLN A 311 -16.95 7.95 4.65
CA GLN A 311 -15.76 8.78 4.79
C GLN A 311 -14.53 7.99 4.39
N PHE A 312 -13.78 8.55 3.45
CA PHE A 312 -12.54 7.99 2.90
C PHE A 312 -11.38 8.99 2.99
N PRO A 313 -10.97 9.39 4.20
CA PRO A 313 -9.74 10.14 4.40
C PRO A 313 -8.53 9.22 4.17
N TYR A 314 -7.33 9.80 4.01
CA TYR A 314 -6.10 8.99 3.93
C TYR A 314 -5.90 8.14 5.19
N GLU A 315 -6.13 8.73 6.37
CA GLU A 315 -6.00 8.09 7.69
C GLU A 315 -7.00 8.71 8.68
N ALA A 316 -7.15 8.11 9.86
CA ALA A 316 -8.05 8.59 10.90
C ALA A 316 -7.35 8.78 12.25
N VAL A 317 -7.79 9.78 13.01
CA VAL A 317 -7.33 10.05 14.38
C VAL A 317 -8.40 9.55 15.34
N VAL A 318 -8.02 8.68 16.27
CA VAL A 318 -8.94 8.08 17.24
C VAL A 318 -8.43 8.32 18.65
N LYS A 319 -9.35 8.68 19.56
CA LYS A 319 -9.04 8.80 20.98
C LYS A 319 -8.81 7.40 21.57
N LYS A 320 -7.61 7.16 22.06
CA LYS A 320 -7.18 5.91 22.68
C LYS A 320 -5.97 6.20 23.55
N ASP A 321 -6.06 5.85 24.84
CA ASP A 321 -4.93 6.01 25.75
C ASP A 321 -3.78 5.08 25.36
N THR A 322 -2.54 5.58 25.52
CA THR A 322 -1.33 4.88 25.13
C THR A 322 -0.27 4.96 26.22
N GLU A 323 0.71 4.05 26.17
CA GLU A 323 1.93 4.12 26.99
C GLU A 323 2.99 5.06 26.38
N TYR A 324 2.57 6.06 25.59
CA TYR A 324 3.50 6.94 24.90
C TYR A 324 4.31 7.79 25.90
N VAL A 325 5.63 7.72 25.75
CA VAL A 325 6.59 8.52 26.50
C VAL A 325 7.10 9.65 25.61
N LEU A 326 7.09 10.87 26.14
CA LEU A 326 7.65 12.03 25.44
C LEU A 326 9.14 11.84 25.15
N PRO A 327 9.65 12.36 24.02
CA PRO A 327 11.09 12.41 23.79
C PRO A 327 11.77 13.33 24.81
N SER A 328 13.06 13.08 25.07
CA SER A 328 13.84 13.91 25.99
C SER A 328 14.03 15.33 25.44
N LYS A 329 14.21 16.30 26.35
CA LYS A 329 14.55 17.69 25.97
C LYS A 329 15.82 17.73 25.11
N ASP A 330 16.83 16.97 25.50
CA ASP A 330 18.10 16.89 24.76
C ASP A 330 17.90 16.34 23.35
N PHE A 331 17.05 15.32 23.17
CA PHE A 331 16.77 14.77 21.85
C PHE A 331 16.17 15.83 20.91
N VAL A 332 15.16 16.58 21.39
CA VAL A 332 14.51 17.59 20.54
C VAL A 332 15.39 18.83 20.35
N GLN A 333 16.16 19.23 21.36
CA GLN A 333 17.04 20.40 21.30
C GLN A 333 18.22 20.19 20.35
N ASN A 334 18.77 18.97 20.31
CA ASN A 334 19.94 18.63 19.49
C ASN A 334 19.61 18.29 18.03
N LYS A 335 18.36 18.44 17.60
CA LYS A 335 18.01 18.28 16.18
C LYS A 335 18.72 19.34 15.33
N PRO A 336 19.59 18.95 14.38
CA PRO A 336 20.49 19.89 13.69
C PRO A 336 19.81 20.77 12.65
N LYS A 337 18.57 20.46 12.23
CA LYS A 337 17.89 21.14 11.14
C LYS A 337 16.53 21.67 11.56
N PHE A 338 16.15 22.81 10.97
CA PHE A 338 14.97 23.56 11.36
C PHE A 338 13.70 22.98 10.73
N MET A 339 13.55 23.12 9.40
CA MET A 339 12.36 22.69 8.68
C MET A 339 12.70 21.95 7.39
N ALA A 340 11.92 20.91 7.08
CA ALA A 340 11.96 20.22 5.80
C ALA A 340 10.65 20.38 5.02
N TRP A 341 10.75 20.35 3.69
CA TRP A 341 9.61 20.24 2.79
C TRP A 341 9.91 19.24 1.68
N PHE A 342 9.09 18.19 1.58
CA PHE A 342 9.28 17.15 0.57
C PHE A 342 8.20 17.28 -0.49
N VAL A 343 8.63 17.48 -1.73
CA VAL A 343 7.72 17.93 -2.79
C VAL A 343 8.19 17.49 -4.17
N SER A 344 7.23 16.97 -4.95
CA SER A 344 7.41 16.58 -6.34
C SER A 344 6.63 17.44 -7.33
N ARG A 345 5.60 18.15 -6.87
CA ARG A 345 4.78 19.08 -7.67
C ARG A 345 5.04 20.52 -7.23
N CYS A 346 5.79 21.25 -8.03
CA CYS A 346 6.35 22.54 -7.61
C CYS A 346 5.29 23.64 -7.61
N GLU A 347 4.47 23.70 -8.65
CA GLU A 347 3.36 24.63 -8.74
C GLU A 347 2.06 23.94 -8.36
N ALA A 348 1.30 24.56 -7.47
CA ALA A 348 0.05 24.03 -6.97
C ALA A 348 -0.99 25.14 -6.86
N LEU A 349 -2.29 24.77 -6.96
CA LEU A 349 -3.36 25.77 -6.85
C LEU A 349 -3.31 26.50 -5.50
N SER A 350 -2.84 25.82 -4.45
CA SER A 350 -2.64 26.39 -3.11
C SER A 350 -1.58 27.50 -3.03
N ARG A 351 -0.73 27.68 -4.05
CA ARG A 351 0.42 28.61 -4.05
C ARG A 351 1.41 28.38 -2.91
N ARG A 352 1.51 27.15 -2.42
CA ARG A 352 2.43 26.75 -1.33
C ARG A 352 3.90 27.06 -1.65
N GLU A 353 4.27 27.08 -2.92
CA GLU A 353 5.60 27.42 -3.40
C GLU A 353 5.95 28.90 -3.23
N VAL A 354 4.94 29.79 -3.25
CA VAL A 354 5.15 31.20 -2.95
C VAL A 354 5.38 31.38 -1.45
N LEU A 355 4.56 30.73 -0.62
CA LEU A 355 4.70 30.78 0.83
C LEU A 355 6.07 30.25 1.30
N ILE A 356 6.50 29.08 0.80
CA ILE A 356 7.80 28.52 1.20
C ILE A 356 8.96 29.42 0.77
N LYS A 357 8.86 30.06 -0.41
CA LYS A 357 9.87 31.01 -0.90
C LYS A 357 9.98 32.22 0.02
N ASN A 358 8.85 32.68 0.59
CA ASN A 358 8.84 33.77 1.56
C ASN A 358 9.38 33.33 2.92
N LEU A 359 9.00 32.15 3.42
CA LEU A 359 9.53 31.59 4.66
C LEU A 359 11.05 31.38 4.61
N LYS A 360 11.58 30.92 3.48
CA LYS A 360 13.02 30.70 3.25
C LYS A 360 13.90 31.92 3.46
N LYS A 361 13.33 33.13 3.39
CA LYS A 361 14.06 34.38 3.65
C LYS A 361 14.40 34.56 5.14
N TYR A 362 13.69 33.88 6.04
CA TYR A 362 13.77 34.13 7.49
C TYR A 362 14.14 32.91 8.33
N ILE A 363 13.95 31.70 7.79
CA ILE A 363 14.27 30.42 8.44
C ILE A 363 14.90 29.44 7.43
N PRO A 364 15.82 28.57 7.86
CA PRO A 364 16.39 27.56 6.99
C PRO A 364 15.37 26.46 6.71
N ILE A 365 15.14 26.20 5.41
CA ILE A 365 14.22 25.18 4.93
C ILE A 365 14.93 24.33 3.88
N ASP A 366 15.02 23.04 4.16
CA ASP A 366 15.54 22.05 3.24
C ASP A 366 14.40 21.51 2.37
N ILE A 367 14.59 21.55 1.04
CA ILE A 367 13.59 21.11 0.07
C ILE A 367 14.08 19.84 -0.60
N TYR A 368 13.31 18.76 -0.45
CA TYR A 368 13.59 17.46 -1.04
C TYR A 368 12.64 17.16 -2.20
N GLY A 369 13.10 16.33 -3.14
CA GLY A 369 12.33 15.89 -4.29
C GLY A 369 12.54 16.78 -5.53
N LYS A 370 11.65 16.69 -6.52
CA LYS A 370 11.84 17.34 -7.84
C LYS A 370 11.90 18.87 -7.78
N CYS A 371 11.40 19.47 -6.71
CA CYS A 371 11.32 20.92 -6.55
C CYS A 371 12.42 21.49 -5.66
N GLY A 372 13.37 20.65 -5.22
CA GLY A 372 14.48 21.05 -4.38
C GLY A 372 15.80 20.43 -4.86
N THR A 373 16.85 20.70 -4.11
CA THR A 373 18.21 20.21 -4.41
C THR A 373 18.55 18.95 -3.64
N LEU A 374 17.74 18.56 -2.65
CA LEU A 374 17.99 17.41 -1.79
C LEU A 374 17.19 16.19 -2.24
N GLN A 375 17.77 15.01 -2.01
CA GLN A 375 17.11 13.72 -2.22
C GLN A 375 17.36 12.88 -0.96
N CYS A 376 16.34 12.15 -0.54
CA CYS A 376 16.40 11.26 0.63
C CYS A 376 16.13 9.79 0.24
N SER A 377 15.94 9.50 -1.04
CA SER A 377 15.81 8.16 -1.59
C SER A 377 16.35 8.13 -3.01
N GLN A 378 16.96 7.01 -3.42
CA GLN A 378 17.34 6.75 -4.81
C GLN A 378 16.14 6.67 -5.77
N LYS A 379 14.90 6.58 -5.24
CA LYS A 379 13.65 6.57 -6.01
C LYS A 379 12.86 7.86 -5.74
N PRO A 380 13.06 8.93 -6.53
CA PRO A 380 12.52 10.28 -6.25
C PRO A 380 10.99 10.40 -6.34
N ASN A 381 10.26 9.35 -6.71
CA ASN A 381 8.82 9.39 -7.00
C ASN A 381 7.93 8.69 -5.95
N LEU A 382 8.49 8.04 -4.94
CA LEU A 382 7.73 7.31 -3.91
C LEU A 382 7.86 8.03 -2.57
N TRP A 383 6.85 8.80 -2.21
CA TRP A 383 6.69 9.39 -0.88
C TRP A 383 5.54 8.67 -0.15
N PRO A 384 5.69 8.31 1.14
CA PRO A 384 6.90 8.43 1.95
C PRO A 384 7.84 7.23 1.85
N ALA A 385 9.09 7.46 1.45
CA ALA A 385 10.16 6.49 1.68
C ALA A 385 10.56 6.52 3.16
N GLU A 386 10.70 5.36 3.79
CA GLU A 386 11.03 5.22 5.21
C GLU A 386 12.31 5.96 5.60
N GLU A 387 13.34 5.92 4.74
CA GLU A 387 14.58 6.68 4.90
C GLU A 387 14.35 8.19 5.05
N CYS A 388 13.44 8.75 4.24
CA CYS A 388 13.08 10.16 4.31
C CYS A 388 12.35 10.51 5.61
N LEU A 389 11.51 9.60 6.11
CA LEU A 389 10.83 9.76 7.41
C LEU A 389 11.78 9.67 8.59
N ASP A 390 12.80 8.83 8.48
CA ASP A 390 13.87 8.72 9.47
C ASP A 390 14.75 9.96 9.50
N ILE A 391 15.11 10.49 8.32
CA ILE A 391 15.79 11.78 8.21
C ILE A 391 14.94 12.87 8.86
N LEU A 392 13.63 12.89 8.57
CA LEU A 392 12.71 13.86 9.16
C LEU A 392 12.69 13.78 10.69
N ASP A 393 12.49 12.59 11.23
CA ASP A 393 12.37 12.37 12.68
C ASP A 393 13.66 12.64 13.44
N LYS A 394 14.82 12.31 12.86
CA LYS A 394 16.13 12.47 13.52
C LYS A 394 16.70 13.88 13.36
N GLN A 395 16.45 14.55 12.23
CA GLN A 395 17.17 15.79 11.90
C GLN A 395 16.34 17.07 12.06
N TYR A 396 15.01 17.01 11.88
CA TYR A 396 14.18 18.21 11.75
C TYR A 396 13.23 18.43 12.93
N LYS A 397 13.01 19.69 13.28
CA LYS A 397 11.98 20.11 14.24
C LYS A 397 10.61 20.31 13.59
N PHE A 398 10.59 20.87 12.39
CA PHE A 398 9.35 21.18 11.68
C PHE A 398 9.29 20.50 10.31
N TYR A 399 8.07 20.21 9.87
CA TYR A 399 7.80 19.75 8.52
C TYR A 399 6.70 20.60 7.89
N PHE A 400 6.93 21.09 6.67
CA PHE A 400 5.92 21.84 5.94
C PHE A 400 4.92 20.89 5.25
N ALA A 401 3.82 20.59 5.93
CA ALA A 401 2.73 19.74 5.48
C ALA A 401 1.72 20.55 4.64
N ALA A 402 2.13 20.94 3.44
CA ALA A 402 1.34 21.81 2.57
C ALA A 402 0.64 21.05 1.44
N GLU A 403 -0.67 21.25 1.34
CA GLU A 403 -1.52 20.61 0.34
C GLU A 403 -1.37 21.20 -1.05
N ASN A 404 -1.68 20.40 -2.07
CA ASN A 404 -1.71 20.86 -3.47
C ASN A 404 -2.87 21.85 -3.74
N SER A 405 -3.89 21.84 -2.89
CA SER A 405 -5.11 22.61 -3.03
C SER A 405 -5.67 22.94 -1.66
N ASN A 406 -6.09 24.19 -1.45
CA ASN A 406 -6.70 24.61 -0.20
C ASN A 406 -8.19 24.33 -0.26
N CYS A 407 -8.55 23.05 -0.18
CA CYS A 407 -9.94 22.61 -0.23
C CYS A 407 -10.52 22.34 1.15
N LYS A 408 -11.81 22.62 1.31
CA LYS A 408 -12.61 22.31 2.49
C LYS A 408 -12.43 20.84 2.85
N GLU A 409 -12.05 20.58 4.10
CA GLU A 409 -11.86 19.23 4.69
C GLU A 409 -10.79 18.35 4.02
N TYR A 410 -10.08 18.84 3.01
CA TYR A 410 -9.05 18.06 2.33
C TYR A 410 -7.74 18.03 3.13
N ILE A 411 -7.35 16.83 3.54
CA ILE A 411 -6.08 16.54 4.21
C ILE A 411 -5.51 15.25 3.62
N SER A 412 -4.26 15.31 3.19
CA SER A 412 -3.56 14.16 2.60
C SER A 412 -2.63 13.47 3.61
N GLU A 413 -1.91 12.45 3.14
CA GLU A 413 -0.86 11.75 3.88
C GLU A 413 0.19 12.67 4.52
N ARG A 414 0.38 13.88 3.95
CA ARG A 414 1.42 14.86 4.37
C ARG A 414 1.33 15.24 5.85
N MET A 415 0.12 15.37 6.38
CA MET A 415 -0.07 15.66 7.80
C MET A 415 0.09 14.40 8.64
N TYR A 416 -0.65 13.34 8.30
CA TYR A 416 -0.78 12.19 9.19
C TYR A 416 0.51 11.37 9.34
N VAL A 417 1.30 11.24 8.27
CA VAL A 417 2.58 10.53 8.31
C VAL A 417 3.55 11.20 9.29
N VAL A 418 3.55 12.53 9.37
CA VAL A 418 4.43 13.30 10.26
C VAL A 418 3.95 13.30 11.71
N LEU A 419 2.64 13.24 11.94
CA LEU A 419 2.10 13.13 13.29
C LEU A 419 2.58 11.86 14.02
N ARG A 420 3.03 10.81 13.31
CA ARG A 420 3.66 9.62 13.92
C ARG A 420 5.12 9.85 14.37
N LYS A 421 5.75 10.95 13.96
CA LYS A 421 7.16 11.29 14.26
C LYS A 421 7.24 12.36 15.36
N ASN A 422 8.45 12.62 15.88
CA ASN A 422 8.72 13.65 16.88
C ASN A 422 9.00 15.01 16.22
N VAL A 423 8.17 15.37 15.23
CA VAL A 423 8.32 16.53 14.35
C VAL A 423 6.99 17.24 14.29
N ILE A 424 6.99 18.58 14.41
CA ILE A 424 5.75 19.35 14.39
C ILE A 424 5.36 19.66 12.92
N PRO A 425 4.19 19.20 12.44
CA PRO A 425 3.70 19.57 11.13
C PRO A 425 3.21 21.03 11.13
N VAL A 426 3.77 21.83 10.24
CA VAL A 426 3.30 23.17 9.86
C VAL A 426 2.37 22.99 8.68
N VAL A 427 1.06 23.01 8.94
CA VAL A 427 0.02 22.64 7.97
C VAL A 427 -0.44 23.85 7.17
N TYR A 428 -0.62 23.66 5.87
CA TYR A 428 -1.11 24.67 4.94
C TYR A 428 -2.12 24.04 3.97
N GLY A 429 -3.41 24.28 4.22
CA GLY A 429 -4.54 23.70 3.49
C GLY A 429 -5.87 24.33 3.90
N GLY A 430 -6.97 23.97 3.23
CA GLY A 430 -8.30 24.54 3.43
C GLY A 430 -9.15 23.84 4.51
N ALA A 431 -8.58 22.86 5.20
CA ALA A 431 -9.28 22.08 6.21
C ALA A 431 -9.39 22.80 7.56
N ASN A 432 -10.44 22.49 8.33
CA ASN A 432 -10.53 22.93 9.72
C ASN A 432 -9.80 21.93 10.63
N TYR A 433 -8.51 22.17 10.87
CA TYR A 433 -7.66 21.28 11.65
C TYR A 433 -8.12 21.08 13.10
N THR A 434 -8.90 22.01 13.68
CA THR A 434 -9.43 21.85 15.06
C THR A 434 -10.44 20.70 15.19
N LYS A 435 -11.03 20.26 14.07
CA LYS A 435 -11.97 19.14 14.03
C LYS A 435 -11.32 17.81 13.65
N ILE A 436 -10.12 17.83 13.09
CA ILE A 436 -9.52 16.67 12.43
C ILE A 436 -8.21 16.25 13.10
N ALA A 437 -7.36 17.19 13.46
CA ALA A 437 -6.11 16.91 14.14
C ALA A 437 -6.33 16.83 15.66
N PRO A 438 -5.52 16.04 16.39
CA PRO A 438 -5.51 16.09 17.84
C PRO A 438 -5.27 17.53 18.36
N PRO A 439 -5.78 17.86 19.55
CA PRO A 439 -5.51 19.16 20.16
C PRO A 439 -4.01 19.42 20.27
N ASN A 440 -3.57 20.64 19.92
CA ASN A 440 -2.18 21.06 20.01
C ASN A 440 -1.18 20.14 19.27
N SER A 441 -1.56 19.55 18.14
CA SER A 441 -0.67 18.63 17.38
C SER A 441 -0.10 19.21 16.09
N VAL A 442 -0.62 20.35 15.61
CA VAL A 442 -0.24 20.98 14.34
C VAL A 442 -0.12 22.49 14.49
N ILE A 443 0.73 23.11 13.67
CA ILE A 443 0.78 24.57 13.53
C ILE A 443 0.05 24.94 12.24
N ASN A 444 -1.16 25.49 12.36
CA ASN A 444 -1.93 25.93 11.20
C ASN A 444 -1.46 27.31 10.73
N VAL A 445 -0.92 27.38 9.52
CA VAL A 445 -0.46 28.65 8.92
C VAL A 445 -1.58 29.70 8.87
N ALA A 446 -2.84 29.29 8.65
CA ALA A 446 -3.97 30.21 8.58
C ALA A 446 -4.31 30.91 9.93
N ASN A 447 -3.70 30.49 11.05
CA ASN A 447 -3.90 31.13 12.35
C ASN A 447 -3.00 32.36 12.56
N PHE A 448 -2.08 32.65 11.64
CA PHE A 448 -1.13 33.76 11.73
C PHE A 448 -1.54 34.88 10.78
N LYS A 449 -1.36 36.14 11.20
CA LYS A 449 -1.73 37.30 10.38
C LYS A 449 -0.80 37.48 9.18
N ASN A 450 0.46 37.08 9.32
CA ASN A 450 1.51 37.23 8.31
C ASN A 450 2.66 36.24 8.54
N VAL A 451 3.58 36.18 7.57
CA VAL A 451 4.78 35.31 7.61
C VAL A 451 5.66 35.59 8.83
N THR A 452 5.77 36.86 9.25
CA THR A 452 6.62 37.27 10.38
C THR A 452 6.13 36.67 11.68
N GLU A 453 4.82 36.71 11.94
CA GLU A 453 4.23 36.13 13.14
C GLU A 453 4.45 34.61 13.19
N LEU A 454 4.25 33.92 12.06
CA LEU A 454 4.53 32.49 11.94
C LEU A 454 6.01 32.19 12.21
N VAL A 455 6.94 32.92 11.60
CA VAL A 455 8.38 32.72 11.79
C VAL A 455 8.79 32.97 13.24
N ASN A 456 8.29 34.02 13.87
CA ASN A 456 8.58 34.33 15.27
C ASN A 456 8.10 33.20 16.19
N TYR A 457 6.91 32.65 15.92
CA TYR A 457 6.39 31.52 16.67
C TYR A 457 7.22 30.24 16.48
N LEU A 458 7.65 29.94 15.25
CA LEU A 458 8.52 28.79 14.98
C LEU A 458 9.89 28.92 15.67
N LYS A 459 10.49 30.12 15.65
CA LYS A 459 11.75 30.42 16.37
C LYS A 459 11.58 30.34 17.89
N PHE A 460 10.44 30.79 18.41
CA PHE A 460 10.11 30.62 19.82
C PHE A 460 10.08 29.14 20.22
N LEU A 461 9.40 28.29 19.45
CA LEU A 461 9.38 26.84 19.72
C LEU A 461 10.75 26.18 19.56
N ASP A 462 11.53 26.60 18.56
CA ASP A 462 12.91 26.12 18.35
C ASP A 462 13.81 26.37 19.56
N ALA A 463 13.70 27.56 20.17
CA ALA A 463 14.47 27.96 21.34
C ALA A 463 13.93 27.41 22.68
N ASN A 464 12.67 26.94 22.73
CA ASN A 464 12.00 26.52 23.95
C ASN A 464 11.59 25.03 23.89
N PRO A 465 12.48 24.08 24.24
CA PRO A 465 12.21 22.65 24.13
C PRO A 465 11.01 22.21 24.98
N THR A 466 10.75 22.86 26.12
CA THR A 466 9.56 22.58 26.95
C THR A 466 8.26 22.90 26.20
N GLU A 467 8.19 24.02 25.47
CA GLU A 467 7.00 24.39 24.69
C GLU A 467 6.86 23.53 23.44
N TYR A 468 7.97 23.21 22.79
CA TYR A 468 8.01 22.27 21.67
C TYR A 468 7.45 20.89 22.06
N LEU A 469 7.81 20.37 23.24
CA LEU A 469 7.35 19.06 23.70
C LEU A 469 5.83 18.96 23.94
N LYS A 470 5.16 20.08 24.24
CA LYS A 470 3.69 20.11 24.39
C LYS A 470 2.95 19.66 23.13
N TYR A 471 3.58 19.76 21.96
CA TYR A 471 3.01 19.31 20.69
C TYR A 471 2.96 17.79 20.50
N PHE A 472 3.49 17.01 21.44
CA PHE A 472 3.44 15.54 21.41
C PHE A 472 2.64 14.94 22.57
N GLU A 473 2.16 15.77 23.50
CA GLU A 473 1.34 15.32 24.64
C GLU A 473 0.07 14.59 24.21
N TRP A 474 -0.53 15.03 23.09
CA TRP A 474 -1.72 14.39 22.52
C TRP A 474 -1.52 12.89 22.25
N LYS A 475 -0.30 12.42 21.98
CA LYS A 475 -0.01 11.00 21.67
C LYS A 475 -0.32 10.06 22.84
N LYS A 476 -0.43 10.59 24.07
CA LYS A 476 -0.89 9.83 25.25
C LYS A 476 -2.36 9.43 25.17
N HIS A 477 -3.16 10.16 24.37
CA HIS A 477 -4.62 10.03 24.35
C HIS A 477 -5.20 9.81 22.95
N TYR A 478 -4.39 9.84 21.91
CA TYR A 478 -4.83 9.58 20.55
C TYR A 478 -3.82 8.74 19.78
N VAL A 479 -4.34 7.97 18.83
CA VAL A 479 -3.59 7.17 17.86
C VAL A 479 -4.05 7.52 16.45
N ILE A 480 -3.15 7.31 15.49
CA ILE A 480 -3.47 7.39 14.07
C ILE A 480 -3.64 5.97 13.56
N ILE A 481 -4.79 5.70 12.96
CA ILE A 481 -5.14 4.40 12.39
C ILE A 481 -5.39 4.54 10.89
N ASP A 482 -5.35 3.41 10.20
CA ASP A 482 -5.76 3.33 8.80
C ASP A 482 -7.23 3.75 8.65
N ASN A 483 -7.57 4.30 7.48
CA ASN A 483 -8.93 4.71 7.19
C ASN A 483 -9.90 3.51 7.33
N GLN A 484 -11.11 3.78 7.81
CA GLN A 484 -12.11 2.76 8.12
C GLN A 484 -13.18 2.66 7.02
N ALA A 485 -12.89 3.11 5.79
CA ALA A 485 -13.90 3.20 4.74
C ALA A 485 -14.45 1.84 4.32
N ALA A 486 -13.63 0.79 4.32
CA ALA A 486 -14.11 -0.57 4.08
C ALA A 486 -15.14 -1.01 5.14
N CYS A 487 -14.86 -0.80 6.43
CA CYS A 487 -15.80 -1.10 7.50
C CYS A 487 -17.11 -0.30 7.36
N GLN A 488 -17.00 1.01 7.10
CA GLN A 488 -18.15 1.89 6.92
C GLN A 488 -18.99 1.50 5.70
N LEU A 489 -18.35 1.15 4.58
CA LEU A 489 -19.02 0.65 3.39
C LEU A 489 -19.80 -0.63 3.71
N CYS A 490 -19.15 -1.60 4.36
CA CYS A 490 -19.80 -2.86 4.68
C CYS A 490 -20.98 -2.68 5.63
N GLN A 491 -20.79 -1.88 6.68
CA GLN A 491 -21.87 -1.50 7.59
C GLN A 491 -23.04 -0.88 6.82
N LYS A 492 -22.78 0.11 5.98
CA LYS A 492 -23.81 0.83 5.22
C LYS A 492 -24.57 -0.08 4.24
N LEU A 493 -23.91 -1.07 3.64
CA LEU A 493 -24.57 -2.05 2.77
C LEU A 493 -25.47 -3.03 3.54
N ASN A 494 -25.26 -3.19 4.85
CA ASN A 494 -26.13 -3.99 5.72
C ASN A 494 -27.30 -3.18 6.32
N GLU A 495 -27.34 -1.86 6.10
CA GLU A 495 -28.46 -1.01 6.48
C GLU A 495 -29.54 -0.98 5.37
N PRO A 496 -30.81 -0.68 5.69
CA PRO A 496 -31.84 -0.51 4.67
C PRO A 496 -31.43 0.51 3.60
N LEU A 497 -31.41 0.09 2.35
CA LEU A 497 -30.97 0.93 1.24
C LEU A 497 -31.93 2.09 1.01
N VAL A 498 -31.48 3.30 1.33
CA VAL A 498 -32.16 4.54 0.96
C VAL A 498 -31.59 5.01 -0.38
N SER A 499 -32.39 4.87 -1.44
CA SER A 499 -31.98 5.31 -2.78
C SER A 499 -31.88 6.85 -2.83
N LYS A 500 -30.66 7.35 -2.65
CA LYS A 500 -30.25 8.72 -2.95
C LYS A 500 -29.56 8.74 -4.31
N ILE A 501 -29.64 9.86 -5.01
CA ILE A 501 -28.90 10.10 -6.26
C ILE A 501 -28.12 11.41 -6.11
N VAL A 502 -26.82 11.35 -6.42
CA VAL A 502 -25.96 12.54 -6.48
C VAL A 502 -26.26 13.29 -7.76
N LYS A 503 -27.06 14.35 -7.66
CA LYS A 503 -27.55 15.10 -8.82
C LYS A 503 -26.45 15.80 -9.61
N ASP A 504 -25.55 16.48 -8.90
CA ASP A 504 -24.48 17.29 -9.48
C ASP A 504 -23.21 17.15 -8.65
N LEU A 505 -22.34 16.22 -9.08
CA LEU A 505 -21.10 15.91 -8.38
C LEU A 505 -20.12 17.08 -8.48
N HIS A 506 -20.05 17.76 -9.62
CA HIS A 506 -19.22 18.95 -9.81
C HIS A 506 -19.58 20.06 -8.83
N ARG A 507 -20.86 20.43 -8.75
CA ARG A 507 -21.35 21.48 -7.85
C ARG A 507 -21.19 21.08 -6.39
N TRP A 508 -21.43 19.82 -6.04
CA TRP A 508 -21.19 19.35 -4.67
C TRP A 508 -19.71 19.45 -4.29
N SER A 509 -18.80 19.01 -5.17
CA SER A 509 -17.36 19.04 -4.94
C SER A 509 -16.78 20.46 -4.87
N TRP A 510 -17.06 21.31 -5.86
CA TRP A 510 -16.50 22.66 -5.93
C TRP A 510 -17.26 23.68 -5.09
N GLY A 511 -18.54 23.46 -4.85
CA GLY A 511 -19.47 24.48 -4.36
C GLY A 511 -20.05 25.30 -5.53
N PRO A 512 -21.25 25.87 -5.38
CA PRO A 512 -21.89 26.72 -6.39
C PRO A 512 -20.99 27.79 -7.03
N ASN A 513 -20.09 28.38 -6.26
CA ASN A 513 -19.18 29.46 -6.66
C ASN A 513 -17.70 29.04 -6.59
N ARG A 514 -17.42 27.73 -6.57
CA ARG A 514 -16.07 27.16 -6.36
C ARG A 514 -15.45 27.48 -5.00
N GLU A 515 -16.27 27.84 -4.02
CA GLU A 515 -15.84 28.28 -2.69
C GLU A 515 -15.20 27.16 -1.85
N ASN A 516 -15.41 25.89 -2.20
CA ASN A 516 -14.82 24.77 -1.46
C ASN A 516 -13.32 24.64 -1.71
N CYS A 517 -12.73 25.28 -2.73
CA CYS A 517 -11.30 25.18 -3.02
C CYS A 517 -10.72 26.55 -3.40
N GLN A 518 -9.75 27.03 -2.61
CA GLN A 518 -9.14 28.35 -2.78
C GLN A 518 -7.74 28.28 -3.42
N SER A 519 -7.33 29.35 -4.09
CA SER A 519 -6.03 29.48 -4.78
C SER A 519 -4.86 29.89 -3.87
N GLY A 520 -5.00 29.65 -2.56
CA GLY A 520 -4.08 30.09 -1.52
C GLY A 520 -4.78 30.98 -0.48
N PHE A 521 -4.06 31.34 0.59
CA PHE A 521 -4.47 32.36 1.55
C PHE A 521 -3.74 33.68 1.22
N PRO A 522 -4.38 34.64 0.52
CA PRO A 522 -3.68 35.80 -0.05
C PRO A 522 -2.96 36.65 1.00
N ASP A 523 -3.54 36.78 2.20
CA ASP A 523 -3.03 37.64 3.26
C ASP A 523 -1.64 37.17 3.74
N ILE A 524 -1.46 35.87 3.96
CA ILE A 524 -0.16 35.34 4.41
C ILE A 524 0.82 35.09 3.26
N ILE A 525 0.33 34.83 2.04
CA ILE A 525 1.21 34.62 0.88
C ILE A 525 1.87 35.93 0.45
N ASN A 526 1.12 37.03 0.47
CA ASN A 526 1.58 38.32 -0.05
C ASN A 526 2.17 39.25 1.03
N SER A 527 2.04 38.92 2.32
CA SER A 527 2.69 39.65 3.40
C SER A 527 4.21 39.39 3.36
N LEU A 528 4.95 40.25 2.68
CA LEU A 528 6.38 40.43 2.94
C LEU A 528 6.55 41.42 4.09
N LEU A 529 7.66 41.29 4.83
CA LEU A 529 8.05 42.29 5.85
C LEU A 529 7.99 43.72 5.32
#